data_AF-A0A0L6W245-F1
#
_entry.id   AF-A0A0L6W245-F1
#
_cell.length_a   1.000
_cell.length_b   1.000
_cell.length_c   1.000
_cell.angle_alpha   90.00
_cell.angle_beta   90.00
_cell.angle_gamma   90.00
#
_symmetry.space_group_name_H-M   'P 1'
#
loop_
_entity.id
_entity.type
_entity.pdbx_description
1 polymer ?
#
loop_
_entity_poly.entity_id
_entity_poly.type
_entity_poly.pdbx_seq_one_letter_code
_entity_poly.pdbx_strand_id
1 'polypeptide(L)'
;MQVKGVARYIVERLFKRTVEISQGRNVGCIGLVNADGIIDRITPLIDGGLSGLPIRRQLDTITDMSGKSLIEGLVQMPENAVILMTRPGKTGIITDVGGVDVYDRPMIAVGVKRKALAGVGIIYPKPEYFDMATESEEIDIHILAAKTMEEEKEILRNSAVMSLKYLEISGPLEVLDISEQPEIKKEEILQNDWRLPRPEVKSMDKSLAEKLVSRSMAVGQGREVATIAVVNEKGHVEPKGDIVVGGIGYVPSRILASSCVDITGKSLRQIYAHEVPENAVIVHTHPGGTGVMHIGDANAGPGFWGRPIIAVGHDNDGKILGATVIEVTNRVFELADEDEELGQCFFAARTPQEEADIRNRKFGVAQEYTNLCKPIEIRG
;
A
#
# COMPACT_ATOMS: atom_id res chain seq x y z
N MET A 1 11.04 20.66 -1.95
CA MET A 1 12.22 21.05 -1.14
C MET A 1 13.33 20.04 -1.39
N GLN A 2 14.58 20.47 -1.59
CA GLN A 2 15.71 19.56 -1.81
C GLN A 2 16.37 19.18 -0.47
N VAL A 3 16.59 17.89 -0.25
CA VAL A 3 17.34 17.37 0.91
C VAL A 3 18.83 17.38 0.58
N LYS A 4 19.60 18.13 1.37
CA LYS A 4 21.06 18.22 1.25
C LYS A 4 21.78 17.21 2.14
N GLY A 5 21.21 16.88 3.29
CA GLY A 5 21.81 15.91 4.22
C GLY A 5 20.87 15.47 5.33
N VAL A 6 21.31 14.48 6.10
CA VAL A 6 20.65 13.97 7.30
C VAL A 6 21.60 14.05 8.49
N ALA A 7 21.08 14.41 9.66
CA ALA A 7 21.88 14.49 10.87
C ALA A 7 22.46 13.12 11.27
N ARG A 8 23.75 13.09 11.67
CA ARG A 8 24.45 11.87 12.07
C ARG A 8 23.74 11.13 13.20
N TYR A 9 23.26 11.84 14.22
CA TYR A 9 22.60 11.20 15.35
C TYR A 9 21.30 10.47 14.93
N ILE A 10 20.57 10.95 13.92
CA ILE A 10 19.38 10.26 13.39
C ILE A 10 19.79 8.93 12.75
N VAL A 11 20.82 8.97 11.89
CA VAL A 11 21.36 7.77 11.21
C VAL A 11 21.88 6.76 12.24
N GLU A 12 22.60 7.22 13.25
CA GLU A 12 23.11 6.38 14.33
C GLU A 12 22.00 5.78 15.18
N ARG A 13 20.95 6.54 15.51
CA ARG A 13 19.79 6.04 16.26
C ARG A 13 19.07 4.93 15.50
N LEU A 14 18.79 5.14 14.22
CA LEU A 14 18.21 4.12 13.33
C LEU A 14 19.09 2.87 13.23
N PHE A 15 20.39 3.04 13.04
CA PHE A 15 21.37 1.96 12.98
C PHE A 15 21.43 1.18 14.30
N LYS A 16 21.63 1.86 15.44
CA LYS A 16 21.69 1.24 16.77
C LYS A 16 20.44 0.44 17.05
N ARG A 17 19.25 1.03 16.81
CA ARG A 17 17.97 0.33 17.00
C ARG A 17 17.85 -0.92 16.12
N THR A 18 18.28 -0.83 14.87
CA THR A 18 18.28 -1.98 13.95
C THR A 18 19.19 -3.11 14.43
N VAL A 19 20.37 -2.78 14.97
CA VAL A 19 21.28 -3.76 15.56
C VAL A 19 20.70 -4.38 16.83
N GLU A 20 20.01 -3.59 17.66
CA GLU A 20 19.33 -4.04 18.88
C GLU A 20 18.21 -5.03 18.58
N ILE A 21 17.29 -4.70 17.67
CA ILE A 21 16.16 -5.59 17.34
C ILE A 21 16.60 -6.82 16.53
N SER A 22 17.73 -6.72 15.82
CA SER A 22 18.34 -7.84 15.07
C SER A 22 17.37 -8.48 14.05
N GLN A 23 17.63 -9.73 13.66
CA GLN A 23 16.72 -10.57 12.85
C GLN A 23 16.39 -10.04 11.45
N GLY A 24 17.17 -9.09 10.93
CA GLY A 24 16.92 -8.51 9.60
C GLY A 24 15.72 -7.58 9.54
N ARG A 25 15.17 -7.17 10.69
CA ARG A 25 14.03 -6.25 10.79
C ARG A 25 14.48 -4.81 10.50
N ASN A 26 13.71 -4.10 9.70
CA ASN A 26 13.90 -2.67 9.46
C ASN A 26 13.41 -1.85 10.66
N VAL A 27 13.90 -0.63 10.77
CA VAL A 27 13.43 0.41 11.70
C VAL A 27 13.15 1.64 10.85
N GLY A 28 12.08 2.36 11.13
CA GLY A 28 11.70 3.54 10.37
C GLY A 28 11.11 4.64 11.22
N CYS A 29 11.06 5.84 10.66
CA CYS A 29 10.44 7.02 11.23
C CYS A 29 10.13 8.03 10.13
N ILE A 30 9.43 9.10 10.50
CA ILE A 30 9.18 10.24 9.62
C ILE A 30 10.12 11.35 10.07
N GLY A 31 10.85 11.95 9.13
CA GLY A 31 11.69 13.12 9.38
C GLY A 31 11.10 14.37 8.78
N LEU A 32 11.54 15.53 9.26
CA LEU A 32 11.22 16.83 8.67
C LEU A 32 12.49 17.49 8.14
N VAL A 33 12.38 18.06 6.95
CA VAL A 33 13.44 18.84 6.33
C VAL A 33 13.30 20.29 6.78
N ASN A 34 14.38 20.84 7.35
CA ASN A 34 14.43 22.22 7.78
C ASN A 34 14.70 23.19 6.61
N ALA A 35 14.77 24.49 6.89
CA ALA A 35 14.99 25.53 5.88
C ALA A 35 16.34 25.41 5.14
N ASP A 36 17.35 24.81 5.76
CA ASP A 36 18.66 24.60 5.15
C ASP A 36 18.70 23.37 4.24
N GLY A 37 17.62 22.57 4.22
CA GLY A 37 17.54 21.32 3.48
C GLY A 37 18.07 20.12 4.27
N ILE A 38 18.18 20.21 5.60
CA ILE A 38 18.72 19.15 6.46
C ILE A 38 17.58 18.44 7.17
N ILE A 39 17.64 17.11 7.23
CA ILE A 39 16.78 16.31 8.09
C ILE A 39 17.41 16.31 9.49
N ASP A 40 16.84 17.10 10.38
CA ASP A 40 17.34 17.33 11.75
C ASP A 40 16.28 17.03 12.81
N ARG A 41 15.08 16.58 12.47
CA ARG A 41 14.09 16.13 13.45
C ARG A 41 13.38 14.90 12.93
N ILE A 42 13.08 13.96 13.82
CA ILE A 42 12.36 12.73 13.52
C ILE A 42 11.25 12.48 14.54
N THR A 43 10.23 11.76 14.10
CA THR A 43 9.25 11.13 14.98
C THR A 43 9.87 9.93 15.71
N PRO A 44 9.19 9.38 16.75
CA PRO A 44 9.64 8.17 17.41
C PRO A 44 9.94 7.03 16.42
N LEU A 45 10.97 6.23 16.73
CA LEU A 45 11.34 5.09 15.92
C LEU A 45 10.29 3.98 16.02
N ILE A 46 9.96 3.40 14.88
CA ILE A 46 9.03 2.29 14.75
C ILE A 46 9.80 1.07 14.25
N ASP A 47 9.70 -0.03 14.98
CA ASP A 47 10.31 -1.30 14.59
C ASP A 47 9.48 -1.99 13.49
N GLY A 48 10.13 -2.68 12.57
CA GLY A 48 9.48 -3.49 11.55
C GLY A 48 8.87 -4.76 12.14
N GLY A 49 7.69 -5.13 11.66
CA GLY A 49 6.97 -6.34 12.04
C GLY A 49 7.13 -7.45 10.99
N LEU A 50 6.29 -8.49 11.10
CA LEU A 50 6.29 -9.63 10.16
C LEU A 50 6.13 -9.20 8.69
N SER A 51 5.35 -8.14 8.45
CA SER A 51 5.04 -7.62 7.11
C SER A 51 5.89 -6.41 6.71
N GLY A 52 7.00 -6.15 7.42
CA GLY A 52 7.83 -4.95 7.22
C GLY A 52 7.43 -3.80 8.15
N LEU A 53 7.68 -2.54 7.75
CA LEU A 53 7.36 -1.40 8.60
C LEU A 53 5.84 -1.20 8.71
N PRO A 54 5.28 -1.17 9.94
CA PRO A 54 3.85 -0.95 10.14
C PRO A 54 3.49 0.51 9.79
N ILE A 55 2.82 0.69 8.65
CA ILE A 55 2.54 2.01 8.08
C ILE A 55 1.53 2.75 8.95
N ARG A 56 0.51 2.06 9.49
CA ARG A 56 -0.51 2.70 10.32
C ARG A 56 0.14 3.24 11.60
N ARG A 57 0.98 2.45 12.27
CA ARG A 57 1.78 2.92 13.42
C ARG A 57 2.73 4.07 13.08
N GLN A 58 3.37 4.05 11.90
CA GLN A 58 4.25 5.13 11.47
C GLN A 58 3.47 6.44 11.25
N LEU A 59 2.32 6.38 10.58
CA LEU A 59 1.44 7.53 10.38
C LEU A 59 0.83 8.00 11.71
N ASP A 60 0.59 7.09 12.66
CA ASP A 60 0.07 7.47 13.97
C ASP A 60 1.02 8.39 14.78
N THR A 61 2.31 8.40 14.43
CA THR A 61 3.27 9.34 15.03
C THR A 61 3.07 10.79 14.59
N ILE A 62 2.31 11.04 13.52
CA ILE A 62 2.06 12.39 12.97
C ILE A 62 0.57 12.75 12.84
N THR A 63 -0.35 11.79 12.86
CA THR A 63 -1.81 12.02 12.79
C THR A 63 -2.54 10.96 13.62
N ASP A 64 -3.71 11.24 14.18
CA ASP A 64 -4.53 10.16 14.76
C ASP A 64 -5.03 9.22 13.67
N MET A 65 -4.62 7.94 13.70
CA MET A 65 -5.04 6.93 12.73
C MET A 65 -6.33 6.19 13.12
N SER A 66 -6.87 6.46 14.31
CA SER A 66 -8.12 5.86 14.77
C SER A 66 -9.26 6.17 13.81
N GLY A 67 -9.87 5.11 13.31
CA GLY A 67 -11.00 5.23 12.39
C GLY A 67 -10.62 5.84 11.03
N LYS A 68 -9.36 5.77 10.58
CA LYS A 68 -8.90 6.27 9.28
C LYS A 68 -8.26 5.18 8.41
N SER A 69 -8.46 5.28 7.11
CA SER A 69 -7.71 4.54 6.08
C SER A 69 -6.28 5.06 5.94
N LEU A 70 -5.41 4.29 5.28
CA LEU A 70 -4.03 4.73 5.04
C LEU A 70 -3.97 6.00 4.20
N ILE A 71 -4.79 6.14 3.15
CA ILE A 71 -4.80 7.34 2.32
C ILE A 71 -5.19 8.60 3.11
N GLU A 72 -6.16 8.49 4.02
CA GLU A 72 -6.54 9.59 4.92
C GLU A 72 -5.40 9.99 5.84
N GLY A 73 -4.56 9.04 6.28
CA GLY A 73 -3.35 9.32 7.05
C GLY A 73 -2.21 9.89 6.20
N LEU A 74 -1.99 9.36 5.01
CA LEU A 74 -0.95 9.80 4.07
C LEU A 74 -1.15 11.27 3.68
N VAL A 75 -2.40 11.69 3.44
CA VAL A 75 -2.72 13.09 3.11
C VAL A 75 -2.32 14.07 4.23
N GLN A 76 -2.26 13.63 5.49
CA GLN A 76 -1.82 14.44 6.64
C GLN A 76 -0.31 14.68 6.70
N MET A 77 0.48 13.98 5.87
CA MET A 77 1.93 14.15 5.89
C MET A 77 2.34 15.57 5.46
N PRO A 78 3.14 16.28 6.28
CA PRO A 78 3.69 17.58 5.92
C PRO A 78 4.41 17.57 4.56
N GLU A 79 4.42 18.72 3.88
CA GLU A 79 5.10 18.86 2.59
C GLU A 79 6.62 18.67 2.70
N ASN A 80 7.21 19.05 3.82
CA ASN A 80 8.64 18.87 4.12
C ASN A 80 8.95 17.54 4.82
N ALA A 81 8.00 16.60 4.85
CA ALA A 81 8.22 15.28 5.43
C ALA A 81 9.05 14.37 4.51
N VAL A 82 9.82 13.49 5.13
CA VAL A 82 10.56 12.42 4.47
C VAL A 82 10.40 11.11 5.22
N ILE A 83 10.48 10.00 4.51
CA ILE A 83 10.43 8.66 5.12
C ILE A 83 11.84 8.16 5.33
N LEU A 84 12.21 7.84 6.57
CA LEU A 84 13.49 7.20 6.87
C LEU A 84 13.26 5.74 7.23
N MET A 85 14.07 4.85 6.66
CA MET A 85 14.08 3.45 7.06
C MET A 85 15.47 2.83 6.99
N THR A 86 15.76 1.88 7.85
CA THR A 86 16.93 1.03 7.71
C THR A 86 16.67 -0.09 6.71
N ARG A 87 17.72 -0.52 6.03
CA ARG A 87 17.70 -1.66 5.11
C ARG A 87 18.76 -2.67 5.57
N PRO A 88 18.43 -3.58 6.52
CA PRO A 88 19.32 -4.65 6.95
C PRO A 88 19.78 -5.51 5.76
N GLY A 89 21.07 -5.84 5.72
CA GLY A 89 21.68 -6.60 4.64
C GLY A 89 22.03 -5.78 3.38
N LYS A 90 21.68 -4.49 3.33
CA LYS A 90 21.91 -3.61 2.17
C LYS A 90 22.85 -2.45 2.53
N THR A 91 23.33 -1.74 1.51
CA THR A 91 24.26 -0.60 1.62
C THR A 91 23.57 0.76 1.72
N GLY A 92 22.23 0.81 1.62
CA GLY A 92 21.45 2.05 1.56
C GLY A 92 20.94 2.37 0.14
N ILE A 93 21.28 1.54 -0.86
CA ILE A 93 20.72 1.64 -2.21
C ILE A 93 19.22 1.30 -2.15
N ILE A 94 18.43 2.10 -2.85
CA ILE A 94 16.99 1.90 -3.04
C ILE A 94 16.80 1.39 -4.47
N THR A 95 16.15 0.23 -4.61
CA THR A 95 16.03 -0.50 -5.88
C THR A 95 14.56 -0.76 -6.24
N ASP A 96 13.69 0.12 -5.79
CA ASP A 96 12.25 0.08 -6.01
C ASP A 96 11.70 1.51 -5.93
N VAL A 97 10.57 1.76 -6.62
CA VAL A 97 9.88 3.06 -6.64
C VAL A 97 8.57 3.04 -5.85
N GLY A 98 8.15 1.88 -5.33
CA GLY A 98 6.82 1.71 -4.73
C GLY A 98 6.59 2.61 -3.51
N GLY A 99 7.62 2.81 -2.69
CA GLY A 99 7.47 3.71 -1.55
C GLY A 99 7.33 5.18 -1.94
N VAL A 100 8.10 5.69 -2.92
CA VAL A 100 7.92 7.09 -3.37
C VAL A 100 6.59 7.29 -4.07
N ASP A 101 6.08 6.26 -4.74
CA ASP A 101 4.76 6.28 -5.37
C ASP A 101 3.62 6.34 -4.34
N VAL A 102 3.71 5.56 -3.26
CA VAL A 102 2.70 5.54 -2.20
C VAL A 102 2.74 6.78 -1.31
N TYR A 103 3.92 7.21 -0.85
CA TYR A 103 4.02 8.32 0.10
C TYR A 103 3.98 9.69 -0.58
N ASP A 104 4.43 9.75 -1.84
CA ASP A 104 4.73 10.99 -2.57
C ASP A 104 5.66 11.92 -1.77
N ARG A 105 6.68 11.31 -1.14
CA ARG A 105 7.68 11.98 -0.31
C ARG A 105 9.05 11.35 -0.54
N PRO A 106 10.16 12.10 -0.36
CA PRO A 106 11.49 11.52 -0.46
C PRO A 106 11.67 10.39 0.55
N MET A 107 12.39 9.35 0.13
CA MET A 107 12.71 8.22 0.99
C MET A 107 14.21 8.12 1.20
N ILE A 108 14.61 7.92 2.45
CA ILE A 108 15.98 7.77 2.90
C ILE A 108 16.18 6.34 3.40
N ALA A 109 17.14 5.66 2.83
CA ALA A 109 17.51 4.30 3.20
C ALA A 109 18.87 4.27 3.90
N VAL A 110 18.88 3.85 5.16
CA VAL A 110 20.09 3.65 5.96
C VAL A 110 20.53 2.20 5.84
N GLY A 111 21.64 1.96 5.15
CA GLY A 111 22.21 0.63 4.94
C GLY A 111 22.86 0.06 6.20
N VAL A 112 22.48 -1.15 6.58
CA VAL A 112 23.08 -1.87 7.71
C VAL A 112 23.64 -3.20 7.22
N LYS A 113 24.97 -3.32 7.13
CA LYS A 113 25.65 -4.51 6.60
C LYS A 113 26.70 -5.00 7.59
N ARG A 114 26.68 -6.30 7.92
CA ARG A 114 27.63 -6.92 8.87
C ARG A 114 27.71 -6.17 10.21
N LYS A 115 26.56 -5.74 10.74
CA LYS A 115 26.43 -4.94 11.98
C LYS A 115 27.19 -3.60 11.94
N ALA A 116 27.42 -3.04 10.76
CA ALA A 116 27.99 -1.72 10.56
C ALA A 116 27.08 -0.86 9.68
N LEU A 117 27.18 0.46 9.85
CA LEU A 117 26.60 1.43 8.93
C LEU A 117 27.34 1.32 7.59
N ALA A 118 26.60 1.11 6.51
CA ALA A 118 27.17 0.88 5.19
C ALA A 118 27.04 2.09 4.25
N GLY A 119 26.00 2.90 4.43
CA GLY A 119 25.73 4.06 3.59
C GLY A 119 24.33 4.60 3.82
N VAL A 120 24.06 5.79 3.29
CA VAL A 120 22.74 6.42 3.31
C VAL A 120 22.39 6.83 1.89
N GLY A 121 21.28 6.32 1.38
CA GLY A 121 20.75 6.64 0.06
C GLY A 121 19.47 7.45 0.15
N ILE A 122 19.17 8.19 -0.91
CA ILE A 122 17.92 8.95 -1.08
C ILE A 122 17.35 8.72 -2.48
N ILE A 123 16.02 8.63 -2.54
CA ILE A 123 15.23 8.70 -3.77
C ILE A 123 14.17 9.80 -3.60
N TYR A 124 13.92 10.55 -4.67
CA TYR A 124 12.89 11.58 -4.71
C TYR A 124 11.68 11.10 -5.50
N PRO A 125 10.45 11.52 -5.13
CA PRO A 125 9.28 11.33 -5.98
C PRO A 125 9.47 12.11 -7.28
N LYS A 126 9.24 11.45 -8.42
CA LYS A 126 9.33 12.04 -9.76
C LYS A 126 8.30 11.41 -10.69
N PRO A 127 7.75 12.17 -11.66
CA PRO A 127 6.85 11.63 -12.68
C PRO A 127 7.35 10.35 -13.34
N GLU A 128 8.62 10.33 -13.77
CA GLU A 128 9.19 9.16 -14.44
C GLU A 128 9.23 7.90 -13.54
N TYR A 129 9.29 8.05 -12.22
CA TYR A 129 9.32 6.94 -11.28
C TYR A 129 7.93 6.37 -11.02
N PHE A 130 6.90 7.21 -11.09
CA PHE A 130 5.51 6.74 -11.03
C PHE A 130 5.14 5.98 -12.29
N ASP A 131 5.60 6.44 -13.46
CA ASP A 131 5.40 5.72 -14.72
C ASP A 131 6.18 4.39 -14.71
N MET A 132 7.40 4.36 -14.14
CA MET A 132 8.13 3.11 -13.92
C MET A 132 7.38 2.14 -12.99
N ALA A 133 6.69 2.64 -11.97
CA ALA A 133 5.85 1.80 -11.10
C ALA A 133 4.70 1.16 -11.90
N THR A 134 4.06 1.92 -12.80
CA THR A 134 3.05 1.39 -13.72
C THR A 134 3.64 0.32 -14.63
N GLU A 135 4.77 0.60 -15.30
CA GLU A 135 5.45 -0.34 -16.20
C GLU A 135 5.82 -1.65 -15.45
N SER A 136 6.20 -1.55 -14.17
CA SER A 136 6.46 -2.71 -13.31
C SER A 136 5.20 -3.55 -13.06
N GLU A 137 4.07 -2.93 -12.71
CA GLU A 137 2.80 -3.64 -12.51
C GLU A 137 2.33 -4.30 -13.82
N GLU A 138 2.50 -3.65 -14.97
CA GLU A 138 2.17 -4.20 -16.29
C GLU A 138 3.05 -5.40 -16.66
N ILE A 139 4.36 -5.33 -16.40
CA ILE A 139 5.29 -6.44 -16.61
C ILE A 139 4.84 -7.67 -15.80
N ASP A 140 4.52 -7.49 -14.52
CA ASP A 140 4.08 -8.59 -13.66
C ASP A 140 2.78 -9.23 -14.16
N ILE A 141 1.83 -8.42 -14.62
CA ILE A 141 0.59 -8.90 -15.25
C ILE A 141 0.88 -9.67 -16.55
N HIS A 142 1.78 -9.16 -17.39
CA HIS A 142 2.12 -9.80 -18.66
C HIS A 142 2.85 -11.14 -18.46
N ILE A 143 3.73 -11.24 -17.45
CA ILE A 143 4.39 -12.52 -17.10
C ILE A 143 3.33 -13.58 -16.83
N LEU A 144 2.31 -13.26 -16.03
CA LEU A 144 1.22 -14.18 -15.71
C LEU A 144 0.32 -14.49 -16.91
N ALA A 145 0.26 -13.60 -17.89
CA ALA A 145 -0.58 -13.74 -19.08
C ALA A 145 0.11 -14.49 -20.23
N ALA A 146 1.42 -14.69 -20.16
CA ALA A 146 2.21 -15.27 -21.24
C ALA A 146 1.73 -16.68 -21.61
N LYS A 147 1.54 -16.93 -22.90
CA LYS A 147 1.01 -18.21 -23.43
C LYS A 147 2.09 -19.11 -23.99
N THR A 148 3.26 -18.54 -24.26
CA THR A 148 4.39 -19.26 -24.88
C THR A 148 5.70 -18.91 -24.18
N MET A 149 6.65 -19.85 -24.24
CA MET A 149 7.98 -19.64 -23.67
C MET A 149 8.71 -18.45 -24.30
N GLU A 150 8.50 -18.16 -25.59
CA GLU A 150 9.17 -17.04 -26.27
C GLU A 150 8.59 -15.68 -25.86
N GLU A 151 7.26 -15.60 -25.70
CA GLU A 151 6.58 -14.42 -25.13
C GLU A 151 7.06 -14.16 -23.71
N GLU A 152 7.07 -15.19 -22.85
CA GLU A 152 7.53 -15.07 -21.47
C GLU A 152 9.00 -14.64 -21.40
N LYS A 153 9.88 -15.21 -22.23
CA LYS A 153 11.30 -14.78 -22.32
C LYS A 153 11.44 -13.30 -22.64
N GLU A 154 10.63 -12.77 -23.55
CA GLU A 154 10.69 -11.35 -23.91
C GLU A 154 10.22 -10.44 -22.77
N ILE A 155 9.15 -10.82 -22.08
CA ILE A 155 8.66 -10.07 -20.92
C ILE A 155 9.70 -10.11 -19.79
N LEU A 156 10.34 -11.26 -19.56
CA LEU A 156 11.43 -11.39 -18.57
C LEU A 156 12.66 -10.54 -18.94
N ARG A 157 12.95 -10.35 -20.24
CA ARG A 157 14.00 -9.39 -20.66
C ARG A 157 13.62 -7.96 -20.28
N ASN A 158 12.37 -7.56 -20.49
CA ASN A 158 11.89 -6.24 -20.08
C ASN A 158 11.94 -6.06 -18.55
N SER A 159 11.56 -7.08 -17.79
CA SER A 159 11.71 -7.12 -16.32
C SER A 159 13.17 -6.95 -15.88
N ALA A 160 14.11 -7.60 -16.57
CA ALA A 160 15.54 -7.44 -16.30
C ALA A 160 16.05 -6.02 -16.63
N VAL A 161 15.60 -5.43 -17.75
CA VAL A 161 15.92 -4.03 -18.10
C VAL A 161 15.38 -3.07 -17.04
N MET A 162 14.13 -3.26 -16.59
CA MET A 162 13.55 -2.48 -15.51
C MET A 162 14.37 -2.60 -14.21
N SER A 163 14.76 -3.81 -13.86
CA SER A 163 15.61 -4.07 -12.68
C SER A 163 16.96 -3.34 -12.75
N LEU A 164 17.54 -3.21 -13.94
CA LEU A 164 18.75 -2.41 -14.14
C LEU A 164 18.48 -0.91 -14.00
N LYS A 165 17.35 -0.40 -14.53
CA LYS A 165 16.95 1.01 -14.33
C LYS A 165 16.84 1.34 -12.85
N TYR A 166 16.28 0.45 -12.02
CA TYR A 166 16.15 0.64 -10.58
C TYR A 166 17.49 0.79 -9.83
N LEU A 167 18.62 0.40 -10.41
CA LEU A 167 19.93 0.64 -9.78
C LEU A 167 20.34 2.11 -9.80
N GLU A 168 19.81 2.88 -10.74
CA GLU A 168 20.22 4.26 -11.03
C GLU A 168 19.26 5.33 -10.46
N ILE A 169 18.17 4.92 -9.81
CA ILE A 169 17.13 5.85 -9.31
C ILE A 169 17.52 6.57 -8.02
N SER A 170 18.45 6.00 -7.25
CA SER A 170 18.83 6.48 -5.92
C SER A 170 20.24 7.06 -5.90
N GLY A 171 20.43 8.12 -5.12
CA GLY A 171 21.72 8.79 -4.95
C GLY A 171 22.22 8.71 -3.50
N PRO A 172 23.51 8.99 -3.25
CA PRO A 172 24.01 9.12 -1.89
C PRO A 172 23.41 10.35 -1.21
N LEU A 173 23.18 10.26 0.11
CA LEU A 173 22.81 11.39 0.95
C LEU A 173 23.92 11.67 1.96
N GLU A 174 24.28 12.95 2.11
CA GLU A 174 25.32 13.36 3.05
C GLU A 174 24.86 13.18 4.51
N VAL A 175 25.78 12.70 5.35
CA VAL A 175 25.56 12.57 6.79
C VAL A 175 26.31 13.69 7.50
N LEU A 176 25.56 14.61 8.11
CA LEU A 176 26.08 15.87 8.66
C LEU A 176 26.22 15.79 10.18
N ASP A 177 27.31 16.35 10.70
CA ASP A 177 27.54 16.53 12.12
C ASP A 177 26.88 17.82 12.61
N ILE A 178 25.68 17.68 13.18
CA ILE A 178 24.91 18.78 13.78
C ILE A 178 24.42 18.39 15.16
N SER A 179 24.02 19.39 15.95
CA SER A 179 23.48 19.19 17.30
C SER A 179 22.13 18.46 17.26
N GLU A 180 21.96 17.53 18.20
CA GLU A 180 20.72 16.79 18.38
C GLU A 180 19.55 17.72 18.72
N GLN A 181 18.48 17.57 17.96
CA GLN A 181 17.22 18.27 18.17
C GLN A 181 16.20 17.35 18.85
N PRO A 182 15.20 17.91 19.57
CA PRO A 182 14.14 17.13 20.14
C PRO A 182 13.32 16.40 19.07
N GLU A 183 12.79 15.24 19.46
CA GLU A 183 11.83 14.49 18.64
C GLU A 183 10.63 15.35 18.26
N ILE A 184 10.04 15.01 17.13
CA ILE A 184 8.79 15.62 16.66
C ILE A 184 7.66 15.04 17.49
N LYS A 185 6.91 15.93 18.15
CA LYS A 185 5.68 15.56 18.82
C LYS A 185 4.50 15.65 17.86
N LYS A 186 3.55 14.73 17.99
CA LYS A 186 2.35 14.65 17.15
C LYS A 186 1.57 15.97 17.12
N GLU A 187 1.53 16.67 18.26
CA GLU A 187 0.81 17.94 18.43
C GLU A 187 1.46 19.11 17.67
N GLU A 188 2.72 18.98 17.26
CA GLU A 188 3.42 19.99 16.45
C GLU A 188 3.08 19.89 14.96
N ILE A 189 2.48 18.78 14.53
CA ILE A 189 2.11 18.56 13.13
C ILE A 189 0.71 19.12 12.88
N LEU A 190 0.62 20.05 11.94
CA LEU A 190 -0.66 20.62 11.50
C LEU A 190 -1.56 19.50 10.96
N GLN A 191 -2.71 19.32 11.60
CA GLN A 191 -3.72 18.37 11.16
C GLN A 191 -4.70 19.06 10.20
N ASN A 192 -5.00 18.40 9.08
CA ASN A 192 -6.09 18.76 8.20
C ASN A 192 -7.25 17.78 8.42
N ASP A 193 -8.48 18.27 8.56
CA ASP A 193 -9.65 17.39 8.68
C ASP A 193 -10.15 16.95 7.30
N TRP A 194 -9.29 16.19 6.60
CA TRP A 194 -9.66 15.54 5.35
C TRP A 194 -10.06 14.10 5.63
N ARG A 195 -11.30 13.76 5.26
CA ARG A 195 -11.86 12.41 5.36
C ARG A 195 -12.65 12.10 4.11
N LEU A 196 -12.62 10.84 3.72
CA LEU A 196 -13.42 10.35 2.61
C LEU A 196 -14.86 10.06 3.05
N PRO A 197 -15.85 10.25 2.16
CA PRO A 197 -17.20 9.82 2.44
C PRO A 197 -17.23 8.29 2.60
N ARG A 198 -18.16 7.81 3.43
CA ARG A 198 -18.37 6.38 3.69
C ARG A 198 -19.74 5.99 3.14
N PRO A 199 -19.90 5.90 1.81
CA PRO A 199 -21.20 5.62 1.21
C PRO A 199 -21.64 4.20 1.60
N GLU A 200 -22.92 4.06 1.95
CA GLU A 200 -23.55 2.75 2.13
C GLU A 200 -23.80 2.12 0.75
N VAL A 201 -23.40 0.86 0.58
CA VAL A 201 -23.61 0.11 -0.65
C VAL A 201 -24.76 -0.88 -0.43
N LYS A 202 -25.78 -0.79 -1.29
CA LYS A 202 -27.00 -1.59 -1.23
C LYS A 202 -27.15 -2.51 -2.43
N SER A 203 -26.75 -2.03 -3.61
CA SER A 203 -26.92 -2.77 -4.85
C SER A 203 -25.92 -2.32 -5.92
N MET A 204 -25.80 -3.12 -6.98
CA MET A 204 -24.99 -2.79 -8.14
C MET A 204 -25.75 -3.02 -9.46
N ASP A 205 -25.32 -2.31 -10.49
CA ASP A 205 -25.83 -2.44 -11.85
C ASP A 205 -25.51 -3.85 -12.41
N LYS A 206 -26.56 -4.52 -12.91
CA LYS A 206 -26.46 -5.86 -13.49
C LYS A 206 -25.58 -5.91 -14.73
N SER A 207 -25.65 -4.88 -15.58
CA SER A 207 -24.82 -4.81 -16.78
C SER A 207 -23.33 -4.68 -16.45
N LEU A 208 -22.99 -3.99 -15.35
CA LEU A 208 -21.62 -3.92 -14.86
C LEU A 208 -21.13 -5.29 -14.38
N ALA A 209 -21.92 -6.00 -13.57
CA ALA A 209 -21.58 -7.34 -13.09
C ALA A 209 -21.38 -8.32 -14.26
N GLU A 210 -22.29 -8.33 -15.24
CA GLU A 210 -22.22 -9.20 -16.41
C GLU A 210 -21.01 -8.89 -17.30
N LYS A 211 -20.67 -7.60 -17.49
CA LYS A 211 -19.47 -7.19 -18.24
C LYS A 211 -18.18 -7.65 -17.56
N LEU A 212 -18.09 -7.49 -16.23
CA LEU A 212 -16.95 -7.96 -15.44
C LEU A 212 -16.78 -9.48 -15.56
N VAL A 213 -17.85 -10.24 -15.36
CA VAL A 213 -17.78 -11.71 -15.48
C VAL A 213 -17.45 -12.14 -16.91
N SER A 214 -18.04 -11.51 -17.92
CA SER A 214 -17.70 -11.80 -19.32
C SER A 214 -16.22 -11.55 -19.61
N ARG A 215 -15.65 -10.48 -19.06
CA ARG A 215 -14.23 -10.17 -19.21
C ARG A 215 -13.34 -11.16 -18.46
N SER A 216 -13.71 -11.55 -17.23
CA SER A 216 -13.05 -12.60 -16.44
C SER A 216 -12.99 -13.92 -17.23
N MET A 217 -14.12 -14.35 -17.78
CA MET A 217 -14.20 -15.56 -18.62
C MET A 217 -13.31 -15.50 -19.86
N ALA A 218 -13.14 -14.31 -20.45
CA ALA A 218 -12.32 -14.13 -21.64
C ALA A 218 -10.81 -14.12 -21.37
N VAL A 219 -10.36 -13.65 -20.19
CA VAL A 219 -8.92 -13.56 -19.86
C VAL A 219 -8.32 -14.87 -19.37
N GLY A 220 -9.14 -15.81 -18.94
CA GLY A 220 -8.74 -17.15 -18.51
C GLY A 220 -8.83 -17.34 -16.99
N GLN A 221 -8.86 -18.61 -16.57
CA GLN A 221 -9.04 -18.98 -15.16
C GLN A 221 -7.93 -18.45 -14.26
N GLY A 222 -8.32 -18.03 -13.06
CA GLY A 222 -7.40 -17.60 -12.00
C GLY A 222 -6.99 -16.13 -12.05
N ARG A 223 -7.36 -15.38 -13.10
CA ARG A 223 -7.11 -13.93 -13.17
C ARG A 223 -8.30 -13.13 -12.69
N GLU A 224 -8.02 -12.10 -11.91
CA GLU A 224 -9.06 -11.16 -11.49
C GLU A 224 -9.20 -10.03 -12.51
N VAL A 225 -10.43 -9.56 -12.69
CA VAL A 225 -10.70 -8.32 -13.41
C VAL A 225 -11.39 -7.36 -12.48
N ALA A 226 -11.08 -6.07 -12.62
CA ALA A 226 -11.65 -5.04 -11.76
C ALA A 226 -11.90 -3.74 -12.50
N THR A 227 -12.63 -2.85 -11.86
CA THR A 227 -12.85 -1.49 -12.30
C THR A 227 -13.15 -0.60 -11.10
N ILE A 228 -12.98 0.71 -11.27
CA ILE A 228 -13.53 1.71 -10.36
C ILE A 228 -14.92 2.12 -10.86
N ALA A 229 -15.91 1.95 -10.00
CA ALA A 229 -17.29 2.40 -10.18
C ALA A 229 -17.61 3.52 -9.18
N VAL A 230 -18.83 4.07 -9.22
CA VAL A 230 -19.27 5.11 -8.29
C VAL A 230 -20.55 4.71 -7.58
N VAL A 231 -20.67 5.10 -6.31
CA VAL A 231 -21.90 4.89 -5.52
C VAL A 231 -22.75 6.15 -5.61
N ASN A 232 -23.99 6.02 -6.08
CA ASN A 232 -24.95 7.12 -6.11
C ASN A 232 -25.62 7.33 -4.73
N GLU A 233 -26.43 8.40 -4.61
CA GLU A 233 -27.10 8.76 -3.34
C GLU A 233 -28.04 7.68 -2.78
N LYS A 234 -28.49 6.74 -3.62
CA LYS A 234 -29.35 5.61 -3.22
C LYS A 234 -28.56 4.39 -2.76
N GLY A 235 -27.23 4.45 -2.75
CA GLY A 235 -26.35 3.31 -2.47
C GLY A 235 -26.33 2.29 -3.61
N HIS A 236 -26.60 2.73 -4.85
CA HIS A 236 -26.50 1.88 -6.05
C HIS A 236 -25.21 2.18 -6.81
N VAL A 237 -24.52 1.13 -7.21
CA VAL A 237 -23.22 1.21 -7.90
C VAL A 237 -23.41 1.28 -9.41
N GLU A 238 -22.90 2.36 -10.00
CA GLU A 238 -22.96 2.66 -11.43
C GLU A 238 -21.57 2.58 -12.07
N PRO A 239 -21.46 2.08 -13.31
CA PRO A 239 -20.18 1.97 -14.01
C PRO A 239 -19.56 3.36 -14.24
N LYS A 240 -18.24 3.48 -14.05
CA LYS A 240 -17.49 4.72 -14.26
C LYS A 240 -16.22 4.51 -15.07
N GLY A 241 -15.39 3.56 -14.66
CA GLY A 241 -14.15 3.21 -15.33
C GLY A 241 -14.28 2.07 -16.34
N ASP A 242 -13.20 1.84 -17.08
CA ASP A 242 -12.99 0.68 -17.94
C ASP A 242 -12.66 -0.57 -17.10
N ILE A 243 -12.81 -1.75 -17.69
CA ILE A 243 -12.43 -3.01 -17.00
C ILE A 243 -10.95 -3.28 -17.27
N VAL A 244 -10.18 -3.38 -16.19
CA VAL A 244 -8.76 -3.76 -16.21
C VAL A 244 -8.58 -5.19 -15.76
N VAL A 245 -7.45 -5.78 -16.12
CA VAL A 245 -7.12 -7.18 -15.81
C VAL A 245 -5.96 -7.20 -14.83
N GLY A 246 -6.15 -7.82 -13.68
CA GLY A 246 -5.11 -8.01 -12.67
C GLY A 246 -4.29 -9.29 -12.86
N GLY A 247 -3.63 -9.66 -11.76
CA GLY A 247 -2.89 -10.90 -11.61
C GLY A 247 -3.76 -12.03 -11.05
N ILE A 248 -3.11 -13.01 -10.43
CA ILE A 248 -3.77 -14.14 -9.75
C ILE A 248 -4.00 -13.78 -8.29
N GLY A 249 -5.25 -13.54 -7.91
CA GLY A 249 -5.63 -13.19 -6.53
C GLY A 249 -5.37 -11.74 -6.12
N TYR A 250 -5.11 -10.84 -7.08
CA TYR A 250 -4.98 -9.41 -6.82
C TYR A 250 -5.11 -8.55 -8.10
N VAL A 251 -5.46 -7.27 -7.92
CA VAL A 251 -5.37 -6.24 -8.96
C VAL A 251 -4.41 -5.14 -8.48
N PRO A 252 -3.33 -4.82 -9.23
CA PRO A 252 -2.41 -3.77 -8.86
C PRO A 252 -3.07 -2.38 -8.78
N SER A 253 -2.60 -1.53 -7.87
CA SER A 253 -3.31 -0.29 -7.54
C SER A 253 -3.21 0.77 -8.64
N ARG A 254 -2.07 0.86 -9.35
CA ARG A 254 -1.97 1.83 -10.45
C ARG A 254 -2.80 1.38 -11.65
N ILE A 255 -2.74 0.09 -11.98
CA ILE A 255 -3.58 -0.52 -13.03
C ILE A 255 -5.06 -0.33 -12.71
N LEU A 256 -5.49 -0.55 -11.47
CA LEU A 256 -6.86 -0.30 -11.04
C LEU A 256 -7.24 1.17 -11.23
N ALA A 257 -6.41 2.11 -10.79
CA ALA A 257 -6.70 3.53 -10.92
C ALA A 257 -6.77 3.99 -12.39
N SER A 258 -5.94 3.42 -13.27
CA SER A 258 -5.95 3.69 -14.71
C SER A 258 -7.29 3.38 -15.38
N SER A 259 -8.14 2.58 -14.75
CA SER A 259 -9.50 2.32 -15.25
C SER A 259 -10.37 3.58 -15.31
N CYS A 260 -10.13 4.58 -14.46
CA CYS A 260 -11.07 5.69 -14.28
C CYS A 260 -10.44 7.06 -14.50
N VAL A 261 -9.13 7.19 -14.34
CA VAL A 261 -8.43 8.48 -14.41
C VAL A 261 -7.08 8.35 -15.09
N ASP A 262 -6.55 9.47 -15.59
CA ASP A 262 -5.18 9.55 -16.08
C ASP A 262 -4.19 9.51 -14.91
N ILE A 263 -3.32 8.49 -14.92
CA ILE A 263 -2.32 8.21 -13.89
C ILE A 263 -0.90 8.65 -14.29
N THR A 264 -0.68 9.13 -15.52
CA THR A 264 0.66 9.44 -16.04
C THR A 264 1.35 10.51 -15.20
N GLY A 265 2.57 10.20 -14.76
CA GLY A 265 3.39 11.12 -13.98
C GLY A 265 2.83 11.48 -12.61
N LYS A 266 1.85 10.73 -12.08
CA LYS A 266 1.20 10.97 -10.78
C LYS A 266 1.43 9.84 -9.79
N SER A 267 1.65 10.22 -8.53
CA SER A 267 1.80 9.29 -7.41
C SER A 267 0.45 8.62 -7.07
N LEU A 268 0.47 7.42 -6.51
CA LEU A 268 -0.75 6.77 -5.99
C LEU A 268 -1.47 7.65 -4.95
N ARG A 269 -0.71 8.35 -4.09
CA ARG A 269 -1.29 9.30 -3.14
C ARG A 269 -2.08 10.39 -3.85
N GLN A 270 -1.51 11.02 -4.86
CA GLN A 270 -2.18 12.08 -5.63
C GLN A 270 -3.42 11.54 -6.33
N ILE A 271 -3.30 10.38 -6.98
CA ILE A 271 -4.39 9.75 -7.74
C ILE A 271 -5.59 9.45 -6.83
N TYR A 272 -5.37 8.74 -5.72
CA TYR A 272 -6.47 8.30 -4.85
C TYR A 272 -7.02 9.40 -3.92
N ALA A 273 -6.24 10.44 -3.64
CA ALA A 273 -6.68 11.59 -2.84
C ALA A 273 -7.45 12.63 -3.67
N HIS A 274 -7.12 12.82 -4.95
CA HIS A 274 -7.60 13.99 -5.71
C HIS A 274 -8.25 13.68 -7.06
N GLU A 275 -7.93 12.56 -7.69
CA GLU A 275 -8.40 12.27 -9.06
C GLU A 275 -9.52 11.22 -9.06
N VAL A 276 -9.33 10.13 -8.29
CA VAL A 276 -10.36 9.10 -8.11
C VAL A 276 -11.55 9.71 -7.35
N PRO A 277 -12.80 9.58 -7.86
CA PRO A 277 -13.97 10.13 -7.19
C PRO A 277 -14.06 9.75 -5.70
N GLU A 278 -14.48 10.69 -4.86
CA GLU A 278 -14.60 10.45 -3.42
C GLU A 278 -15.63 9.36 -3.11
N ASN A 279 -16.71 9.29 -3.88
CA ASN A 279 -17.74 8.26 -3.79
C ASN A 279 -17.42 6.98 -4.62
N ALA A 280 -16.16 6.79 -4.99
CA ALA A 280 -15.74 5.61 -5.74
C ALA A 280 -15.90 4.31 -4.92
N VAL A 281 -16.12 3.21 -5.63
CA VAL A 281 -16.13 1.84 -5.12
C VAL A 281 -15.31 0.97 -6.06
N ILE A 282 -14.49 0.10 -5.49
CA ILE A 282 -13.72 -0.89 -6.25
C ILE A 282 -14.63 -2.09 -6.51
N VAL A 283 -14.73 -2.54 -7.75
CA VAL A 283 -15.52 -3.72 -8.11
C VAL A 283 -14.62 -4.70 -8.84
N HIS A 284 -14.49 -5.91 -8.32
CA HIS A 284 -13.70 -6.98 -8.92
C HIS A 284 -14.46 -8.31 -8.97
N THR A 285 -13.92 -9.26 -9.73
CA THR A 285 -14.47 -10.62 -9.82
C THR A 285 -13.75 -11.58 -8.88
N HIS A 286 -14.48 -12.53 -8.29
CA HIS A 286 -13.94 -13.70 -7.60
C HIS A 286 -14.30 -14.98 -8.40
N PRO A 287 -13.43 -15.43 -9.34
CA PRO A 287 -13.65 -16.66 -10.08
C PRO A 287 -13.70 -17.87 -9.14
N GLY A 288 -14.72 -18.72 -9.28
CA GLY A 288 -14.92 -19.93 -8.47
C GLY A 288 -15.50 -19.68 -7.07
N GLY A 289 -15.80 -18.43 -6.72
CA GLY A 289 -16.37 -18.04 -5.43
C GLY A 289 -17.77 -17.42 -5.53
N THR A 290 -18.37 -17.13 -4.38
CA THR A 290 -19.67 -16.44 -4.26
C THR A 290 -19.55 -14.93 -4.06
N GLY A 291 -18.31 -14.41 -4.14
CA GLY A 291 -17.99 -13.00 -3.85
C GLY A 291 -17.61 -12.74 -2.39
N VAL A 292 -17.37 -13.77 -1.58
CA VAL A 292 -16.81 -13.59 -0.22
C VAL A 292 -15.34 -13.21 -0.33
N MET A 293 -14.95 -12.15 0.38
CA MET A 293 -13.63 -11.56 0.37
C MET A 293 -12.77 -11.98 1.58
N HIS A 294 -11.46 -11.83 1.41
CA HIS A 294 -10.45 -12.06 2.45
C HIS A 294 -9.78 -10.74 2.88
N ILE A 295 -8.93 -10.81 3.90
CA ILE A 295 -8.17 -9.68 4.43
C ILE A 295 -7.41 -8.89 3.35
N GLY A 296 -6.95 -9.55 2.27
CA GLY A 296 -6.31 -8.90 1.13
C GLY A 296 -7.19 -7.84 0.47
N ASP A 297 -8.47 -8.16 0.22
CA ASP A 297 -9.43 -7.24 -0.39
C ASP A 297 -9.76 -6.07 0.54
N ALA A 298 -9.97 -6.38 1.82
CA ALA A 298 -10.26 -5.38 2.83
C ALA A 298 -9.12 -4.35 2.95
N ASN A 299 -7.87 -4.81 2.86
CA ASN A 299 -6.72 -3.91 2.84
C ASN A 299 -6.60 -3.19 1.48
N ALA A 300 -6.81 -3.88 0.35
CA ALA A 300 -6.71 -3.30 -0.98
C ALA A 300 -7.85 -2.32 -1.35
N GLY A 301 -8.92 -2.25 -0.56
CA GLY A 301 -9.99 -1.26 -0.71
C GLY A 301 -10.11 -0.34 0.50
N PRO A 302 -10.96 -0.69 1.49
CA PRO A 302 -11.31 0.23 2.57
C PRO A 302 -10.14 0.54 3.50
N GLY A 303 -9.27 -0.43 3.78
CA GLY A 303 -8.12 -0.27 4.67
C GLY A 303 -7.08 0.71 4.14
N PHE A 304 -6.70 0.57 2.86
CA PHE A 304 -5.68 1.42 2.25
C PHE A 304 -6.26 2.68 1.60
N TRP A 305 -7.18 2.51 0.64
CA TRP A 305 -7.69 3.59 -0.21
C TRP A 305 -8.96 4.24 0.31
N GLY A 306 -9.51 3.77 1.44
CA GLY A 306 -10.73 4.35 2.02
C GLY A 306 -11.93 4.26 1.10
N ARG A 307 -11.94 3.29 0.16
CA ARG A 307 -13.07 3.03 -0.76
C ARG A 307 -13.69 1.68 -0.43
N PRO A 308 -15.02 1.52 -0.47
CA PRO A 308 -15.63 0.20 -0.41
C PRO A 308 -15.09 -0.69 -1.54
N ILE A 309 -15.12 -2.00 -1.31
CA ILE A 309 -14.74 -3.01 -2.31
C ILE A 309 -15.83 -4.05 -2.46
N ILE A 310 -16.15 -4.41 -3.70
CA ILE A 310 -17.20 -5.37 -4.08
C ILE A 310 -16.58 -6.50 -4.87
N ALA A 311 -16.82 -7.73 -4.42
CA ALA A 311 -16.48 -8.92 -5.19
C ALA A 311 -17.73 -9.54 -5.82
N VAL A 312 -17.70 -9.74 -7.14
CA VAL A 312 -18.70 -10.47 -7.91
C VAL A 312 -18.23 -11.91 -8.10
N GLY A 313 -18.89 -12.85 -7.43
CA GLY A 313 -18.60 -14.27 -7.54
C GLY A 313 -19.25 -14.90 -8.77
N HIS A 314 -18.50 -15.73 -9.49
CA HIS A 314 -19.04 -16.50 -10.61
C HIS A 314 -18.42 -17.90 -10.71
N ASP A 315 -19.15 -18.85 -11.27
CA ASP A 315 -18.64 -20.19 -11.55
C ASP A 315 -17.86 -20.29 -12.87
N ASN A 316 -17.44 -21.52 -13.21
CA ASN A 316 -16.69 -21.83 -14.44
C ASN A 316 -17.48 -21.60 -15.73
N ASP A 317 -18.81 -21.50 -15.66
CA ASP A 317 -19.67 -21.21 -16.81
C ASP A 317 -19.98 -19.71 -16.93
N GLY A 318 -19.40 -18.88 -16.05
CA GLY A 318 -19.65 -17.45 -15.98
C GLY A 318 -21.01 -17.11 -15.37
N LYS A 319 -21.66 -18.04 -14.68
CA LYS A 319 -22.89 -17.75 -13.96
C LYS A 319 -22.55 -17.01 -12.67
N ILE A 320 -23.13 -15.82 -12.51
CA ILE A 320 -23.00 -15.03 -11.27
C ILE A 320 -23.68 -15.79 -10.12
N LEU A 321 -22.93 -16.01 -9.04
CA LEU A 321 -23.39 -16.69 -7.83
C LEU A 321 -23.80 -15.70 -6.72
N GLY A 322 -23.25 -14.49 -6.75
CA GLY A 322 -23.54 -13.44 -5.77
C GLY A 322 -22.57 -12.27 -5.88
N ALA A 323 -22.87 -11.21 -5.14
CA ALA A 323 -21.97 -10.09 -4.92
C ALA A 323 -21.98 -9.71 -3.44
N THR A 324 -20.81 -9.44 -2.88
CA THR A 324 -20.68 -8.89 -1.52
C THR A 324 -19.80 -7.66 -1.51
N VAL A 325 -19.98 -6.83 -0.48
CA VAL A 325 -19.22 -5.60 -0.25
C VAL A 325 -18.55 -5.64 1.12
N ILE A 326 -17.34 -5.11 1.21
CA ILE A 326 -16.77 -4.62 2.47
C ILE A 326 -16.80 -3.09 2.42
N GLU A 327 -17.63 -2.51 3.29
CA GLU A 327 -17.77 -1.06 3.42
C GLU A 327 -16.64 -0.47 4.28
N VAL A 328 -16.45 0.85 4.18
CA VAL A 328 -15.47 1.58 4.99
C VAL A 328 -16.04 1.78 6.40
N THR A 329 -15.64 0.93 7.34
CA THR A 329 -16.11 0.96 8.73
C THR A 329 -14.94 1.06 9.72
N ASN A 330 -15.21 1.51 10.95
CA ASN A 330 -14.18 1.56 11.99
C ASN A 330 -13.58 0.17 12.27
N ARG A 331 -14.39 -0.90 12.13
CA ARG A 331 -13.92 -2.27 12.38
C ARG A 331 -12.81 -2.71 11.42
N VAL A 332 -12.83 -2.26 10.16
CA VAL A 332 -11.74 -2.49 9.19
C VAL A 332 -10.42 -1.95 9.75
N PHE A 333 -10.45 -0.74 10.31
CA PHE A 333 -9.25 -0.06 10.81
C PHE A 333 -8.74 -0.68 12.11
N GLU A 334 -9.65 -1.02 13.03
CA GLU A 334 -9.30 -1.75 14.26
C GLU A 334 -8.62 -3.08 13.97
N LEU A 335 -9.14 -3.85 13.01
CA LEU A 335 -8.53 -5.12 12.60
C LEU A 335 -7.16 -4.92 11.95
N ALA A 336 -6.95 -3.82 11.21
CA ALA A 336 -5.67 -3.49 10.61
C ALA A 336 -4.62 -3.09 11.66
N ASP A 337 -5.03 -2.27 12.64
CA ASP A 337 -4.18 -1.89 13.77
C ASP A 337 -3.78 -3.12 14.62
N GLU A 338 -4.74 -4.02 14.86
CA GLU A 338 -4.50 -5.28 15.55
C GLU A 338 -3.55 -6.20 14.77
N ASP A 339 -3.70 -6.31 13.44
CA ASP A 339 -2.79 -7.13 12.63
C ASP A 339 -1.34 -6.64 12.66
N GLU A 340 -1.14 -5.32 12.59
CA GLU A 340 0.18 -4.68 12.74
C GLU A 340 0.75 -4.93 14.15
N GLU A 341 -0.07 -4.85 15.20
CA GLU A 341 0.32 -5.14 16.57
C GLU A 341 0.78 -6.58 16.77
N LEU A 342 -0.02 -7.55 16.32
CA LEU A 342 0.34 -8.96 16.38
C LEU A 342 1.64 -9.25 15.62
N GLY A 343 1.86 -8.55 14.49
CA GLY A 343 3.10 -8.60 13.74
C GLY A 343 4.33 -8.13 14.51
N GLN A 344 4.17 -7.24 15.49
CA GLN A 344 5.23 -6.82 16.41
C GLN A 344 5.39 -7.80 17.57
N CYS A 345 4.27 -8.21 18.19
CA CYS A 345 4.26 -9.15 19.31
C CYS A 345 4.93 -10.47 18.95
N PHE A 346 4.88 -10.89 17.69
CA PHE A 346 5.57 -12.08 17.18
C PHE A 346 7.04 -12.13 17.58
N PHE A 347 7.75 -11.00 17.51
CA PHE A 347 9.18 -10.93 17.86
C PHE A 347 9.45 -10.80 19.35
N ALA A 348 8.42 -10.57 20.16
CA ALA A 348 8.50 -10.53 21.61
C ALA A 348 8.18 -11.89 22.26
N ALA A 349 7.62 -12.85 21.50
CA ALA A 349 7.29 -14.18 21.98
C ALA A 349 8.55 -14.92 22.47
N ARG A 350 8.47 -15.49 23.67
CA ARG A 350 9.54 -16.22 24.36
C ARG A 350 9.30 -17.73 24.41
N THR A 351 8.09 -18.17 24.09
CA THR A 351 7.72 -19.59 24.07
C THR A 351 6.96 -19.95 22.79
N PRO A 352 7.01 -21.23 22.35
CA PRO A 352 6.18 -21.70 21.23
C PRO A 352 4.68 -21.49 21.44
N GLN A 353 4.21 -21.52 22.69
CA GLN A 353 2.81 -21.28 23.01
C GLN A 353 2.43 -19.81 22.76
N GLU A 354 3.24 -18.85 23.22
CA GLU A 354 3.01 -17.43 22.94
C GLU A 354 3.02 -17.13 21.44
N GLU A 355 3.95 -17.74 20.68
CA GLU A 355 3.96 -17.62 19.22
C GLU A 355 2.70 -18.20 18.59
N ALA A 356 2.27 -19.40 19.04
CA ALA A 356 1.07 -20.05 18.54
C ALA A 356 -0.19 -19.20 18.80
N ASP A 357 -0.30 -18.59 19.98
CA ASP A 357 -1.43 -17.72 20.34
C ASP A 357 -1.49 -16.49 19.43
N ILE A 358 -0.35 -15.86 19.15
CA ILE A 358 -0.25 -14.71 18.22
C ILE A 358 -0.66 -15.10 16.81
N ARG A 359 -0.16 -16.24 16.30
CA ARG A 359 -0.51 -16.74 14.96
C ARG A 359 -1.99 -17.08 14.85
N ASN A 360 -2.53 -17.76 15.86
CA ASN A 360 -3.94 -18.09 15.94
C ASN A 360 -4.81 -16.84 15.97
N ARG A 361 -4.39 -15.79 16.68
CA ARG A 361 -5.09 -14.51 16.66
C ARG A 361 -5.04 -13.82 15.29
N LYS A 362 -3.90 -13.84 14.58
CA LYS A 362 -3.82 -13.33 13.19
C LYS A 362 -4.79 -14.08 12.27
N PHE A 363 -4.93 -15.39 12.41
CA PHE A 363 -5.96 -16.15 11.68
C PHE A 363 -7.38 -15.72 12.07
N GLY A 364 -7.63 -15.45 13.35
CA GLY A 364 -8.91 -14.90 13.83
C GLY A 364 -9.24 -13.54 13.22
N VAL A 365 -8.26 -12.62 13.17
CA VAL A 365 -8.39 -11.32 12.49
C VAL A 365 -8.78 -11.51 11.02
N ALA A 366 -8.12 -12.43 10.30
CA ALA A 366 -8.46 -12.73 8.92
C ALA A 366 -9.90 -13.25 8.75
N GLN A 367 -10.38 -14.09 9.66
CA GLN A 367 -11.78 -14.56 9.67
C GLN A 367 -12.76 -13.42 9.94
N GLU A 368 -12.41 -12.49 10.83
CA GLU A 368 -13.25 -11.35 11.14
C GLU A 368 -13.40 -10.39 9.96
N TYR A 369 -12.36 -10.23 9.13
CA TYR A 369 -12.50 -9.53 7.85
C TYR A 369 -13.52 -10.20 6.93
N THR A 370 -13.50 -11.54 6.83
CA THR A 370 -14.50 -12.29 6.06
C THR A 370 -15.92 -12.00 6.58
N ASN A 371 -16.10 -11.87 7.89
CA ASN A 371 -17.40 -11.55 8.51
C ASN A 371 -17.90 -10.13 8.21
N LEU A 372 -17.04 -9.22 7.70
CA LEU A 372 -17.45 -7.89 7.23
C LEU A 372 -18.09 -7.91 5.85
N CYS A 373 -18.04 -9.04 5.13
CA CYS A 373 -18.67 -9.18 3.82
C CYS A 373 -20.20 -9.12 3.93
N LYS A 374 -20.80 -8.06 3.39
CA LYS A 374 -22.24 -7.83 3.35
C LYS A 374 -22.77 -8.18 1.94
N PRO A 375 -23.76 -9.06 1.78
CA PRO A 375 -24.35 -9.31 0.45
C PRO A 375 -25.06 -8.06 -0.07
N ILE A 376 -24.99 -7.82 -1.38
CA ILE A 376 -25.67 -6.73 -2.07
C ILE A 376 -26.52 -7.26 -3.23
N GLU A 377 -27.54 -6.49 -3.61
CA GLU A 377 -28.40 -6.89 -4.73
C GLU A 377 -27.79 -6.52 -6.09
N ILE A 378 -28.00 -7.37 -7.10
CA ILE A 378 -27.67 -7.07 -8.50
C ILE A 378 -28.97 -6.70 -9.20
N ARG A 379 -29.13 -5.42 -9.56
CA ARG A 379 -30.37 -4.86 -10.14
C ARG A 379 -30.11 -4.36 -11.56
N GLY A 380 -31.08 -4.56 -12.45
CA GLY A 380 -31.05 -4.09 -13.84
C GLY A 380 -32.08 -3.03 -14.13
#